data_AF-A0A2I0T7Q1-F1
#
_entry.id   AF-A0A2I0T7Q1-F1
#
_cell.length_a   1.000
_cell.length_b   1.000
_cell.length_c   1.000
_cell.angle_alpha   90.00
_cell.angle_beta   90.00
_cell.angle_gamma   90.00
#
_symmetry.space_group_name_H-M   'P 1'
#
loop_
_entity.id
_entity.type
_entity.pdbx_description
1 polymer ?
#
loop_
_entity_poly.entity_id
_entity_poly.type
_entity_poly.pdbx_seq_one_letter_code
_entity_poly.pdbx_strand_id
1 'polypeptide(L)'
;MDEVHSAFGLFVLLAVLYSGVSSSIVLQKMYGRITSPNFPNGYPNHKERIWNITVPKGYSVRIYFTHFNLELSYLCEYDYVKREIIKLLLA
;
A
#
# COMPACT_ATOMS: atom_id res chain seq x y z
N MET A 1 -29.24 19.73 26.25
CA MET A 1 -28.85 18.33 26.00
C MET A 1 -28.66 18.14 24.49
N ASP A 2 -27.86 18.97 23.79
CA ASP A 2 -27.78 18.88 22.32
C ASP A 2 -26.39 19.13 21.69
N GLU A 3 -25.32 19.24 22.49
CA GLU A 3 -23.99 19.59 21.94
C GLU A 3 -23.12 18.36 21.63
N VAL A 4 -23.37 17.22 22.30
CA VAL A 4 -22.55 16.00 22.20
C VAL A 4 -22.82 15.14 20.95
N HIS A 5 -23.96 15.31 20.28
CA HIS A 5 -24.26 14.57 19.04
C HIS A 5 -23.64 15.19 17.79
N SER A 6 -23.39 16.52 17.78
CA SER A 6 -22.79 17.22 16.64
C SER A 6 -21.29 16.96 16.51
N ALA A 7 -20.56 16.97 17.63
CA ALA A 7 -19.12 16.72 17.65
C ALA A 7 -18.77 15.27 17.24
N PHE A 8 -19.60 14.30 17.62
CA PHE A 8 -19.41 12.89 17.23
C PHE A 8 -19.56 12.71 15.72
N GLY A 9 -20.55 13.38 15.10
CA GLY A 9 -20.74 13.40 13.65
C GLY A 9 -19.55 14.02 12.91
N LEU A 10 -19.03 15.14 13.41
CA LEU A 10 -17.87 15.82 12.82
C LEU A 10 -16.58 14.99 12.96
N PHE A 11 -16.37 14.34 14.10
CA PHE A 11 -15.20 13.47 14.33
C PHE A 11 -15.22 12.24 13.43
N VAL A 12 -16.40 11.64 13.23
CA VAL A 12 -16.59 10.53 12.29
C VAL A 12 -16.38 11.00 10.85
N LEU A 13 -16.91 12.16 10.46
CA LEU A 13 -16.68 12.74 9.12
C LEU A 13 -15.19 13.02 8.87
N LEU A 14 -14.48 13.64 9.82
CA LEU A 14 -13.03 13.87 9.73
C LEU A 14 -12.25 12.55 9.64
N ALA A 15 -12.62 11.53 10.42
CA ALA A 15 -11.99 10.22 10.36
C ALA A 15 -12.23 9.52 9.01
N VAL A 16 -13.44 9.62 8.44
CA VAL A 16 -13.79 9.06 7.12
C VAL A 16 -13.07 9.79 5.99
N LEU A 17 -12.96 11.12 6.08
CA LEU A 17 -12.19 11.93 5.13
C LEU A 17 -10.67 11.71 5.26
N TYR A 18 -10.17 11.44 6.47
CA TYR A 18 -8.76 11.13 6.72
C TYR A 18 -8.41 9.69 6.32
N SER A 19 -9.37 8.76 6.43
CA SER A 19 -9.25 7.42 5.87
C SER A 19 -9.44 7.46 4.36
N GLY A 20 -8.51 8.08 3.65
CA GLY A 20 -8.23 7.71 2.27
C GLY A 20 -7.92 6.21 2.28
N VAL A 21 -8.88 5.38 1.89
CA VAL A 21 -8.79 3.93 2.04
C VAL A 21 -7.64 3.42 1.16
N SER A 22 -6.46 3.27 1.75
CA SER A 22 -5.36 2.53 1.16
C SER A 22 -5.74 1.05 1.24
N SER A 23 -6.31 0.54 0.14
CA SER A 23 -6.72 -0.87 0.04
C SER A 23 -5.47 -1.75 0.03
N SER A 24 -5.05 -2.21 1.21
CA SER A 24 -3.94 -3.16 1.32
C SER A 24 -4.40 -4.54 0.89
N ILE A 25 -3.74 -5.13 -0.10
CA ILE A 25 -4.03 -6.51 -0.55
C ILE A 25 -3.11 -7.47 0.19
N VAL A 26 -3.66 -8.47 0.89
CA VAL A 26 -2.87 -9.51 1.56
C VAL A 26 -2.61 -10.67 0.61
N LEU A 27 -1.35 -11.04 0.44
CA LEU A 27 -0.92 -12.18 -0.37
C LEU A 27 -0.32 -13.26 0.53
N GLN A 28 -1.00 -14.40 0.59
CA GLN A 28 -0.63 -15.61 1.34
C GLN A 28 -0.32 -16.76 0.37
N LYS A 29 0.54 -16.51 -0.62
CA LYS A 29 0.93 -17.51 -1.63
C LYS A 29 2.45 -17.67 -1.62
N MET A 30 2.93 -18.90 -1.84
CA MET A 30 4.37 -19.19 -1.91
C MET A 30 5.05 -18.59 -3.15
N TYR A 31 4.27 -18.27 -4.18
CA TYR A 31 4.69 -17.54 -5.37
C TYR A 31 3.50 -16.78 -5.95
N GLY A 32 3.78 -15.78 -6.79
CA GLY A 32 2.75 -15.02 -7.47
C GLY A 32 3.33 -13.91 -8.31
N ARG A 33 2.45 -13.24 -9.05
CA ARG A 33 2.79 -12.06 -9.85
C ARG A 33 1.98 -10.87 -9.34
N ILE A 34 2.68 -9.78 -9.05
CA ILE A 34 2.08 -8.49 -8.68
C ILE A 34 2.23 -7.57 -9.89
N THR A 35 1.18 -6.79 -10.16
CA THR A 35 1.17 -5.82 -11.25
C THR A 35 0.63 -4.49 -10.74
N SER A 36 1.09 -3.40 -11.36
CA SER A 36 0.47 -2.10 -11.21
C SER A 36 -0.99 -2.16 -11.69
N PRO A 37 -1.88 -1.28 -11.18
CA PRO A 37 -3.20 -1.13 -11.78
C PRO A 37 -3.07 -0.88 -13.29
N ASN A 38 -3.95 -1.50 -14.07
CA ASN A 38 -4.03 -1.37 -15.54
C ASN A 38 -2.89 -1.96 -16.37
N PHE A 39 -1.86 -2.58 -15.75
CA PHE A 39 -0.80 -3.27 -16.51
C PHE A 39 -1.41 -4.20 -17.58
N PRO A 40 -0.96 -4.14 -18.85
CA PRO A 40 0.27 -3.51 -19.35
C PRO A 40 0.18 -2.01 -19.69
N ASN A 41 -0.99 -1.38 -19.51
CA ASN A 41 -1.15 0.06 -19.72
C ASN A 41 -0.52 0.86 -18.56
N GLY A 42 -0.47 2.20 -18.73
CA GLY A 42 0.02 3.12 -17.71
C GLY A 42 -0.74 3.00 -16.39
N TYR A 43 0.01 3.12 -15.29
CA TYR A 43 -0.58 3.20 -13.96
C TYR A 43 -1.32 4.54 -13.77
N PRO A 44 -2.38 4.58 -12.94
CA PRO A 44 -3.13 5.81 -12.70
C PRO A 44 -2.35 6.78 -11.80
N ASN A 45 -2.47 8.08 -12.08
CA ASN A 45 -1.93 9.15 -11.23
C ASN A 45 -2.59 9.17 -9.86
N HIS A 46 -1.88 9.71 -8.86
CA HIS A 46 -2.36 9.89 -7.49
C HIS A 46 -2.88 8.59 -6.84
N LYS A 47 -2.29 7.44 -7.19
CA LYS A 47 -2.72 6.14 -6.68
C LYS A 47 -1.63 5.47 -5.86
N GLU A 48 -1.89 5.36 -4.56
CA GLU A 48 -1.13 4.48 -3.69
C GLU A 48 -1.73 3.07 -3.69
N ARG A 49 -0.86 2.06 -3.71
CA ARG A 49 -1.25 0.65 -3.54
C ARG A 49 -0.24 -0.07 -2.67
N ILE A 50 -0.74 -0.74 -1.64
CA ILE A 50 0.04 -1.50 -0.67
C ILE A 50 -0.26 -3.00 -0.86
N TRP A 51 0.79 -3.82 -0.91
CA TRP A 51 0.69 -5.28 -0.94
C TRP A 51 1.37 -5.88 0.29
N ASN A 52 0.58 -6.54 1.13
CA ASN A 52 1.04 -7.19 2.33
C ASN A 52 1.35 -8.66 2.02
N ILE A 53 2.60 -8.96 1.72
CA ILE A 53 3.06 -10.32 1.42
C ILE A 53 3.44 -11.01 2.73
N THR A 54 2.79 -12.13 3.04
CA THR A 54 3.07 -12.94 4.23
C THR A 54 3.47 -14.35 3.83
N VAL A 55 4.50 -14.88 4.50
CA VAL A 55 5.01 -16.23 4.30
C VAL A 55 5.13 -16.94 5.65
N PRO A 56 5.05 -18.28 5.70
CA PRO A 56 5.25 -19.03 6.94
C PRO A 56 6.62 -18.77 7.56
N LYS A 57 6.73 -19.00 8.87
CA LYS A 57 8.01 -18.90 9.60
C LYS A 57 9.08 -19.78 8.93
N GLY A 58 10.30 -19.25 8.83
CA GLY A 58 11.43 -19.93 8.19
C GLY A 58 11.56 -19.68 6.68
N TYR A 59 10.58 -19.01 6.06
CA TYR A 59 10.65 -18.62 4.65
C TYR A 59 10.99 -17.14 4.49
N SER A 60 11.54 -16.80 3.32
CA SER A 60 11.87 -15.42 2.93
C SER A 60 11.25 -15.08 1.59
N VAL A 61 10.84 -13.83 1.42
CA VAL A 61 10.28 -13.34 0.15
C VAL A 61 11.39 -12.84 -0.76
N ARG A 62 11.48 -13.43 -1.96
CA ARG A 62 12.32 -12.93 -3.06
C ARG A 62 11.44 -12.19 -4.07
N ILE A 63 11.82 -10.94 -4.39
CA ILE A 63 11.12 -10.10 -5.36
C ILE A 63 12.07 -9.83 -6.53
N TYR A 64 11.56 -9.93 -7.75
CA TYR A 64 12.24 -9.51 -8.96
C TYR A 64 11.24 -8.83 -9.88
N PHE A 65 11.72 -7.87 -10.68
CA PHE A 65 10.89 -7.15 -11.64
C PHE A 65 11.04 -7.77 -13.02
N THR A 66 9.91 -8.04 -13.67
CA THR A 66 9.91 -8.43 -15.10
C THR A 66 9.73 -7.22 -16.00
N HIS A 67 9.04 -6.18 -15.49
CA HIS A 67 8.79 -4.91 -16.15
C HIS A 67 8.87 -3.83 -15.07
N PHE A 68 9.57 -2.74 -15.34
CA PHE A 68 9.72 -1.63 -14.42
C PHE A 68 9.86 -0.32 -15.20
N ASN A 69 8.80 0.50 -15.18
CA ASN A 69 8.75 1.79 -15.85
C ASN A 69 7.94 2.74 -14.97
N LEU A 70 8.59 3.77 -14.43
CA LEU A 70 8.03 4.80 -13.56
C LEU A 70 8.46 6.18 -14.08
N GLU A 71 7.79 7.22 -13.61
CA GLU A 71 8.20 8.60 -13.88
C GLU A 71 9.63 8.86 -13.36
N LEU A 72 10.46 9.47 -14.20
CA LEU A 72 11.86 9.73 -13.89
C LEU A 72 11.97 10.98 -13.00
N SER A 73 12.68 10.85 -11.88
CA SER A 73 13.02 11.97 -11.01
C SER A 73 14.36 11.72 -10.30
N TYR A 74 14.98 12.76 -9.73
CA TYR A 74 16.35 12.65 -9.21
C TYR A 74 16.42 11.88 -7.88
N LEU A 75 15.40 12.05 -7.04
CA LEU A 75 15.29 11.45 -5.70
C LEU A 75 14.07 10.52 -5.57
N CYS A 76 13.50 10.07 -6.69
CA CYS A 76 12.24 9.32 -6.73
C CYS A 76 11.07 10.06 -6.05
N GLU A 77 11.06 11.39 -6.12
CA GLU A 77 10.06 12.29 -5.54
C GLU A 77 8.68 12.24 -6.21
N TYR A 78 8.59 11.77 -7.47
CA TYR A 78 7.31 11.65 -8.18
C TYR A 78 6.69 10.27 -7.93
N ASP A 79 7.31 9.23 -8.48
CA ASP A 79 6.82 7.85 -8.38
C ASP A 79 7.90 6.89 -7.89
N TYR A 80 7.51 5.95 -7.03
CA TYR A 80 8.43 4.95 -6.47
C TYR A 80 7.73 3.65 -6.07
N VAL A 81 8.52 2.56 -6.04
CA VAL A 81 8.13 1.30 -5.39
C VAL A 81 9.01 1.12 -4.16
N LYS A 82 8.39 1.19 -2.98
CA LYS A 82 9.08 1.00 -1.70
C LYS A 82 8.89 -0.43 -1.20
N ARG A 83 9.99 -1.08 -0.80
CA ARG A 83 9.95 -2.35 -0.08
C ARG A 83 10.22 -2.10 1.39
N GLU A 84 9.17 -2.13 2.20
CA GLU A 84 9.30 -2.15 3.65
C GLU A 84 9.21 -3.59 4.16
N ILE A 85 10.29 -4.07 4.76
CA ILE A 85 10.23 -5.26 5.59
C ILE A 85 10.09 -4.73 7.01
N ILE A 86 8.93 -4.96 7.65
CA ILE A 86 8.89 -4.89 9.11
C ILE A 86 9.79 -6.04 9.57
N LYS A 87 11.05 -5.75 9.86
CA LYS A 87 11.87 -6.64 10.69
C LYS A 87 11.19 -6.61 12.05
N LEU A 88 10.25 -7.54 12.25
CA LEU A 88 9.91 -7.96 13.60
C LEU A 88 11.22 -8.55 14.12
N LEU A 89 11.95 -7.76 14.90
CA LEU A 89 13.05 -8.25 15.72
C LEU A 89 12.45 -9.41 16.53
N LEU A 90 12.77 -10.64 16.14
CA LEU A 90 12.49 -11.83 16.93
C LEU A 90 13.78 -12.18 17.66
N ALA A 91 13.91 -11.66 18.88
CA ALA A 91 14.45 -12.28 20.09
C ALA A 91 14.38 -11.23 21.21
#